data_AF-A0A4R6ITJ4-F1
#
_entry.id   AF-A0A4R6ITJ4-F1
#
_cell.length_a   1.000
_cell.length_b   1.000
_cell.length_c   1.000
_cell.angle_alpha   90.00
_cell.angle_beta   90.00
_cell.angle_gamma   90.00
#
_symmetry.space_group_name_H-M   'P 1'
#
loop_
_entity.id
_entity.type
_entity.pdbx_description
1 polymer ?
#
loop_
_entity_poly.entity_id
_entity_poly.type
_entity_poly.pdbx_seq_one_letter_code
_entity_poly.pdbx_strand_id
1 'polypeptide(L)'
;MVQAYNFLASWQLFPEKCDFQSGIPPKSGNYKIESIENGHALGISINWVSMDNEAYYTQYRIVPDGVMRTFDNPELADAATASIINSSTLLFQFFKNEQSVLQVKHEIMPNGYLKLTQEGADNAGKTFVNIEIYHKQLSVLPYASSVAGVAIRPTKEGVIKHKALSAMEDQTNMQLDQIRQQIELLARQAQEIRKRKELSMMIYEAKLNFKPQIGHIYHLYEKNDGQHILSLVSPQEWGGSGPFRQFVSSVRLLADHTWVEVNN
;
A
#
# COMPACT_ATOMS: atom_id res chain seq x y z
N MET A 1 -8.25 13.25 22.26
CA MET A 1 -8.50 12.02 21.49
C MET A 1 -7.43 11.93 20.42
N VAL A 2 -6.46 11.03 20.58
CA VAL A 2 -5.32 10.86 19.68
C VAL A 2 -5.81 10.41 18.31
N GLN A 3 -5.50 11.19 17.27
CA GLN A 3 -5.92 10.95 15.88
C GLN A 3 -5.15 9.79 15.19
N ALA A 4 -4.33 9.04 15.93
CA ALA A 4 -3.52 7.94 15.40
C ALA A 4 -4.31 6.63 15.15
N TYR A 5 -5.64 6.69 14.96
CA TYR A 5 -6.52 5.52 14.82
C TYR A 5 -6.04 4.52 13.76
N ASN A 6 -5.49 5.02 12.66
CA ASN A 6 -5.01 4.18 11.55
C ASN A 6 -3.79 3.32 11.92
N PHE A 7 -3.05 3.70 12.97
CA PHE A 7 -1.87 2.99 13.46
C PHE A 7 -2.21 1.96 14.53
N LEU A 8 -3.38 2.06 15.18
CA LEU A 8 -3.78 1.20 16.29
C LEU A 8 -4.09 -0.22 15.81
N ALA A 9 -3.10 -1.10 15.89
CA ALA A 9 -3.21 -2.51 15.52
C ALA A 9 -2.02 -3.31 16.05
N SER A 10 -2.10 -4.63 15.91
CA SER A 10 -0.91 -5.48 15.83
C SER A 10 -0.44 -5.53 14.39
N TRP A 11 0.86 -5.49 14.17
CA TRP A 11 1.49 -5.45 12.86
C TRP A 11 2.54 -6.55 12.80
N GLN A 12 2.44 -7.45 11.82
CA GLN A 12 3.36 -8.56 11.67
C GLN A 12 4.39 -8.21 10.59
N LEU A 13 5.67 -8.39 10.90
CA LEU A 13 6.79 -8.08 10.02
C LEU A 13 6.74 -8.96 8.76
N PHE A 14 7.16 -8.39 7.63
CA PHE A 14 7.36 -9.07 6.36
C PHE A 14 8.86 -9.10 6.02
N PRO A 15 9.65 -10.05 6.57
CA PRO A 15 11.11 -10.02 6.51
C PRO A 15 11.69 -9.91 5.10
N GLU A 16 11.04 -10.54 4.12
CA GLU A 16 11.46 -10.54 2.70
C GLU A 16 11.37 -9.15 2.03
N LYS A 17 10.66 -8.20 2.64
CA LYS A 17 10.49 -6.83 2.12
C LYS A 17 11.25 -5.78 2.94
N CYS A 18 12.03 -6.21 3.92
CA CYS A 18 12.87 -5.33 4.73
C CYS A 18 14.16 -4.98 3.99
N ASP A 19 14.62 -3.75 4.16
CA ASP A 19 15.89 -3.26 3.59
C ASP A 19 16.71 -2.58 4.69
N PHE A 20 17.85 -3.16 5.06
CA PHE A 20 18.66 -2.72 6.19
C PHE A 20 20.05 -2.30 5.71
N GLN A 21 20.41 -1.05 5.96
CA GLN A 21 21.77 -0.55 5.72
C GLN A 21 22.72 -0.85 6.89
N SER A 22 22.17 -1.06 8.09
CA SER A 22 22.91 -1.40 9.30
C SER A 22 22.17 -2.44 10.12
N GLY A 23 22.88 -3.51 10.51
CA GLY A 23 22.31 -4.66 11.22
C GLY A 23 21.76 -5.75 10.30
N ILE A 24 21.13 -6.76 10.90
CA ILE A 24 20.52 -7.88 10.20
C ILE A 24 19.01 -7.79 10.41
N PRO A 25 18.18 -7.89 9.36
CA PRO A 25 16.73 -7.86 9.52
C PRO A 25 16.28 -9.05 10.40
N PRO A 26 15.33 -8.84 11.32
CA PRO A 26 14.83 -9.92 12.16
C PRO A 26 14.08 -10.95 11.32
N LYS A 27 14.18 -12.22 11.74
CA LYS A 27 13.53 -13.36 11.09
C LYS A 27 12.01 -13.28 11.17
N SER A 28 11.50 -12.71 12.25
CA SER A 28 10.08 -12.39 12.41
C SER A 28 9.92 -11.30 13.46
N GLY A 29 8.80 -10.59 13.42
CA GLY A 29 8.48 -9.61 14.45
C GLY A 29 7.02 -9.22 14.48
N ASN A 30 6.55 -8.81 15.65
CA ASN A 30 5.25 -8.23 15.88
C ASN A 30 5.45 -6.83 16.47
N TYR A 31 4.77 -5.85 15.91
CA TYR A 31 4.78 -4.47 16.34
C TYR A 31 3.35 -4.08 16.67
N LYS A 32 3.06 -3.81 17.94
CA LYS A 32 1.72 -3.45 18.40
C LYS A 32 1.70 -2.00 18.83
N ILE A 33 0.72 -1.27 18.32
CA ILE A 33 0.42 0.11 18.74
C ILE A 33 -0.99 0.08 19.33
N GLU A 34 -1.12 0.51 20.57
CA GLU A 34 -2.40 0.62 21.24
C GLU A 34 -2.56 2.00 21.88
N SER A 35 -3.82 2.41 22.06
CA SER A 35 -4.12 3.67 22.69
C SER A 35 -4.35 3.46 24.17
N ILE A 36 -3.66 4.24 25.00
CA ILE A 36 -3.71 4.16 26.45
C ILE A 36 -4.09 5.52 27.04
N GLU A 37 -4.39 5.57 28.34
CA GLU A 37 -4.79 6.80 29.06
C GLU A 37 -5.96 7.53 28.39
N ASN A 38 -7.07 6.82 28.15
CA ASN A 38 -8.28 7.36 27.49
C ASN A 38 -8.02 7.98 26.11
N GLY A 39 -6.98 7.52 25.42
CA GLY A 39 -6.67 7.99 24.09
C GLY A 39 -5.80 9.22 24.06
N HIS A 40 -4.95 9.43 25.05
CA HIS A 40 -3.97 10.52 25.10
C HIS A 40 -2.54 10.05 24.82
N ALA A 41 -2.23 8.78 25.11
CA ALA A 41 -0.91 8.21 24.88
C ALA A 41 -1.00 6.95 24.01
N LEU A 42 0.14 6.58 23.43
CA LEU A 42 0.34 5.36 22.65
C LEU A 42 1.22 4.40 23.46
N GLY A 43 0.75 3.17 23.63
CA GLY A 43 1.54 2.04 24.09
C GLY A 43 2.13 1.33 22.88
N ILE A 44 3.45 1.18 22.87
CA ILE A 44 4.18 0.47 21.83
C ILE A 44 4.71 -0.83 22.44
N SER A 45 4.47 -1.95 21.78
CA SER A 45 5.06 -3.25 22.15
C SER A 45 5.67 -3.90 20.90
N ILE A 46 6.94 -4.27 20.97
CA ILE A 46 7.67 -4.83 19.85
C ILE A 46 8.30 -6.15 20.29
N ASN A 47 8.01 -7.20 19.54
CA ASN A 47 8.53 -8.54 19.75
C ASN A 47 9.26 -8.94 18.47
N TRP A 48 10.49 -9.43 18.54
CA TRP A 48 11.16 -9.93 17.34
C TRP A 48 12.05 -11.12 17.64
N VAL A 49 12.30 -11.93 16.62
CA VAL A 49 13.20 -13.07 16.66
C VAL A 49 14.40 -12.76 15.78
N SER A 50 15.61 -12.83 16.34
CA SER A 50 16.86 -12.66 15.59
C SER A 50 17.12 -13.85 14.65
N MET A 51 18.12 -13.74 13.78
CA MET A 51 18.52 -14.85 12.91
C MET A 51 19.04 -16.06 13.71
N ASP A 52 19.54 -15.82 14.92
CA ASP A 52 20.04 -16.85 15.85
C ASP A 52 18.90 -17.52 16.66
N ASN A 53 17.64 -17.25 16.30
CA ASN A 53 16.42 -17.71 16.97
C ASN A 53 16.27 -17.23 18.42
N GLU A 54 16.91 -16.12 18.79
CA GLU A 54 16.66 -15.47 20.08
C GLU A 54 15.48 -14.52 20.00
N ALA A 55 14.59 -14.58 20.99
CA ALA A 55 13.40 -13.75 21.06
C ALA A 55 13.63 -12.53 21.97
N TYR A 56 13.30 -11.35 21.45
CA TYR A 56 13.42 -10.07 22.12
C TYR A 56 12.06 -9.41 22.27
N TYR A 57 11.89 -8.63 23.34
CA TYR A 57 10.67 -7.91 23.68
C TYR A 57 11.04 -6.52 24.17
N THR A 58 10.37 -5.48 23.68
CA THR A 58 10.42 -4.15 24.29
C THR A 58 9.05 -3.52 24.31
N GLN A 59 8.80 -2.69 25.31
CA GLN A 59 7.59 -1.90 25.41
C GLN A 59 7.92 -0.52 25.95
N TYR A 60 7.23 0.49 25.43
CA TYR A 60 7.36 1.86 25.91
C TYR A 60 6.09 2.65 25.63
N ARG A 61 5.95 3.77 26.35
CA ARG A 61 4.85 4.71 26.18
C ARG A 61 5.35 5.96 25.50
N ILE A 62 4.54 6.53 24.61
CA ILE A 62 4.83 7.82 24.00
C ILE A 62 3.55 8.63 23.79
N VAL A 63 3.65 9.95 23.94
CA VAL A 63 2.53 10.89 23.74
C VAL A 63 2.77 11.62 22.42
N PRO A 64 1.88 11.49 21.42
CA PRO A 64 2.06 12.12 20.11
C PRO A 64 1.57 13.59 20.11
N ASP A 65 2.08 14.41 21.04
CA ASP A 65 1.76 15.83 21.19
C ASP A 65 2.86 16.78 20.69
N GLY A 66 3.97 16.24 20.20
CA GLY A 66 5.15 16.98 19.76
C GLY A 66 6.02 17.49 20.91
N VAL A 67 5.69 17.18 22.17
CA VAL A 67 6.42 17.66 23.34
C VAL A 67 7.52 16.67 23.71
N MET A 68 8.72 17.20 23.96
CA MET A 68 9.85 16.40 24.43
C MET A 68 9.62 15.95 25.87
N ARG A 69 9.72 14.64 26.11
CA ARG A 69 9.55 14.02 27.42
C ARG A 69 10.72 13.10 27.70
N THR A 70 11.05 12.92 28.97
CA THR A 70 12.02 11.91 29.41
C THR A 70 11.55 10.53 28.96
N PHE A 71 12.49 9.73 28.46
CA PHE A 71 12.20 8.40 27.93
C PHE A 71 12.59 7.31 28.94
N ASP A 72 11.71 6.33 29.14
CA ASP A 72 11.85 5.32 30.20
C ASP A 72 12.91 4.24 29.86
N ASN A 73 13.55 4.30 28.70
CA ASN A 73 14.62 3.38 28.29
C ASN A 73 15.93 4.14 27.97
N PRO A 74 16.81 4.33 28.97
CA PRO A 74 18.04 5.11 28.84
C PRO A 74 19.12 4.45 27.97
N GLU A 75 19.01 3.15 27.66
CA GLU A 75 19.89 2.53 26.67
C GLU A 75 19.66 3.12 25.28
N LEU A 76 18.39 3.34 24.93
CA LEU A 76 17.97 3.90 23.65
C LEU A 76 18.10 5.43 23.61
N ALA A 77 17.55 6.13 24.61
CA ALA A 77 17.51 7.59 24.64
C ALA A 77 17.16 8.16 26.02
N ASP A 78 17.57 9.41 26.27
CA ASP A 78 17.24 10.17 27.49
C ASP A 78 15.86 10.84 27.36
N ALA A 79 15.51 11.24 26.14
CA ALA A 79 14.24 11.89 25.83
C ALA A 79 13.67 11.42 24.49
N ALA A 80 12.35 11.50 24.34
CA ALA A 80 11.66 11.21 23.10
C ALA A 80 10.57 12.23 22.82
N THR A 81 10.30 12.47 21.53
CA THR A 81 9.15 13.22 21.03
C THR A 81 8.37 12.34 20.06
N ALA A 82 7.04 12.51 20.02
CA ALA A 82 6.22 11.94 18.96
C ALA A 82 5.29 12.99 18.39
N SER A 83 5.09 12.98 17.08
CA SER A 83 4.16 13.90 16.40
C SER A 83 3.36 13.16 15.33
N ILE A 84 2.07 13.45 15.26
CA ILE A 84 1.20 13.02 14.16
C ILE A 84 1.29 14.11 13.09
N ILE A 85 1.94 13.82 11.97
CA ILE A 85 2.08 14.77 10.87
C ILE A 85 0.79 14.83 10.07
N ASN A 86 0.16 13.68 9.84
CA ASN A 86 -1.12 13.53 9.15
C ASN A 86 -1.77 12.18 9.49
N SER A 87 -2.91 11.85 8.87
CA SER A 87 -3.65 10.60 9.12
C SER A 87 -2.90 9.31 8.74
N SER A 88 -1.84 9.39 7.95
CA SER A 88 -1.04 8.25 7.48
C SER A 88 0.44 8.34 7.87
N THR A 89 0.85 9.35 8.63
CA THR A 89 2.26 9.55 9.03
C THR A 89 2.37 9.93 10.50
N LEU A 90 3.11 9.11 11.25
CA LEU A 90 3.47 9.31 12.65
C LEU A 90 5.00 9.32 12.73
N LEU A 91 5.56 10.26 13.49
CA LEU A 91 7.01 10.46 13.60
C LEU A 91 7.43 10.40 15.06
N PHE A 92 8.37 9.49 15.38
CA PHE A 92 9.04 9.42 16.67
C PHE A 92 10.48 9.89 16.51
N GLN A 93 10.97 10.71 17.45
CA GLN A 93 12.37 11.10 17.52
C GLN A 93 12.89 10.84 18.92
N PHE A 94 14.07 10.26 18.99
CA PHE A 94 14.76 9.86 20.21
C PHE A 94 16.05 10.67 20.34
N PHE A 95 16.33 11.14 21.55
CA PHE A 95 17.41 12.07 21.85
C PHE A 95 18.28 11.55 22.99
N LYS A 96 19.59 11.67 22.84
CA LYS A 96 20.57 11.38 23.89
C LYS A 96 21.52 12.56 24.02
N ASN A 97 21.73 13.05 25.23
CA ASN A 97 22.50 14.30 25.47
C ASN A 97 22.05 15.46 24.56
N GLU A 98 20.73 15.66 24.41
CA GLU A 98 20.10 16.69 23.54
C GLU A 98 20.36 16.53 22.02
N GLN A 99 21.05 15.48 21.57
CA GLN A 99 21.24 15.18 20.15
C GLN A 99 20.26 14.09 19.68
N SER A 100 19.68 14.26 18.48
CA SER A 100 18.82 13.22 17.90
C SER A 100 19.66 12.01 17.49
N VAL A 101 19.38 10.86 18.09
CA VAL A 101 20.11 9.61 17.87
C VAL A 101 19.38 8.65 16.95
N LEU A 102 18.05 8.70 16.96
CA LEU A 102 17.20 7.84 16.16
C LEU A 102 15.89 8.55 15.83
N GLN A 103 15.50 8.48 14.57
CA GLN A 103 14.21 8.92 14.07
C GLN A 103 13.49 7.72 13.48
N VAL A 104 12.24 7.51 13.89
CA VAL A 104 11.38 6.43 13.39
C VAL A 104 10.14 7.05 12.77
N LYS A 105 10.03 6.94 11.45
CA LYS A 105 8.86 7.37 10.69
C LYS A 105 7.96 6.17 10.41
N HIS A 106 6.73 6.22 10.91
CA HIS A 106 5.66 5.27 10.63
C HIS A 106 4.76 5.82 9.53
N GLU A 107 4.62 5.05 8.45
CA GLU A 107 3.81 5.45 7.30
C GLU A 107 2.85 4.34 6.90
N ILE A 108 1.54 4.64 6.87
CA ILE A 108 0.54 3.73 6.32
C ILE A 108 0.53 3.91 4.81
N MET A 109 0.97 2.86 4.11
CA MET A 109 1.00 2.82 2.65
C MET A 109 -0.41 2.63 2.05
N PRO A 110 -0.64 3.01 0.78
CA PRO A 110 -1.95 2.86 0.13
C PRO A 110 -2.47 1.41 0.06
N ASN A 111 -1.56 0.43 0.13
CA ASN A 111 -1.88 -1.00 0.17
C ASN A 111 -2.26 -1.50 1.58
N GLY A 112 -2.33 -0.63 2.58
CA GLY A 112 -2.66 -0.97 3.97
C GLY A 112 -1.50 -1.51 4.81
N TYR A 113 -0.28 -1.57 4.27
CA TYR A 113 0.91 -1.94 5.02
C TYR A 113 1.44 -0.77 5.84
N LEU A 114 2.05 -1.09 6.96
CA LEU A 114 2.80 -0.14 7.76
C LEU A 114 4.27 -0.23 7.36
N LYS A 115 4.82 0.88 6.87
CA LYS A 115 6.25 1.05 6.62
C LYS A 115 6.87 1.80 7.79
N LEU A 116 7.86 1.19 8.45
CA LEU A 116 8.73 1.87 9.39
C LEU A 116 10.03 2.23 8.67
N THR A 117 10.42 3.50 8.76
CA THR A 117 11.73 3.99 8.30
C THR A 117 12.50 4.48 9.52
N GLN A 118 13.59 3.82 9.84
CA GLN A 118 14.47 4.15 10.96
C GLN A 118 15.72 4.83 10.40
N GLU A 119 15.97 6.05 10.84
CA GLU A 119 17.13 6.86 10.45
C GLU A 119 17.92 7.19 11.71
N GLY A 120 19.20 6.84 11.75
CA GLY A 120 20.05 7.07 12.92
C GLY A 120 21.52 7.11 12.54
N ALA A 121 22.37 7.29 13.54
CA ALA A 121 23.82 7.16 13.41
C ALA A 121 24.30 5.93 14.18
N ASP A 122 25.19 5.14 13.57
CA ASP A 122 25.83 4.02 14.25
C ASP A 122 26.89 4.50 15.26
N ASN A 123 27.48 3.56 16.02
CA ASN A 123 28.53 3.86 17.00
C ASN A 123 29.81 4.47 16.38
N ALA A 124 29.95 4.43 15.05
CA ALA A 124 31.06 5.03 14.30
C ALA A 124 30.69 6.40 13.69
N GLY A 125 29.48 6.92 13.94
CA GLY A 125 28.97 8.19 13.43
C GLY A 125 28.47 8.13 11.98
N LYS A 126 28.34 6.94 11.39
CA LYS A 126 27.80 6.76 10.04
C LYS A 126 26.28 6.72 10.10
N THR A 127 25.63 7.54 9.28
CA THR A 127 24.17 7.54 9.14
C THR A 127 23.70 6.26 8.45
N PHE A 128 22.64 5.64 8.96
CA PHE A 128 21.98 4.49 8.36
C PHE A 128 20.49 4.72 8.19
N VAL A 129 19.91 4.05 7.20
CA VAL A 129 18.47 3.98 6.98
C VAL A 129 18.06 2.52 6.94
N ASN A 130 17.16 2.11 7.84
CA ASN A 130 16.54 0.79 7.84
C ASN A 130 15.04 0.91 7.54
N ILE A 131 14.55 0.07 6.64
CA ILE A 131 13.17 0.02 6.22
C ILE A 131 12.59 -1.33 6.62
N GLU A 132 11.52 -1.30 7.39
CA GLU A 132 10.75 -2.47 7.80
C GLU A 132 9.34 -2.35 7.27
N ILE A 133 8.82 -3.44 6.70
CA ILE A 133 7.46 -3.51 6.18
C ILE A 133 6.65 -4.47 7.02
N TYR A 134 5.49 -4.03 7.47
CA TYR A 134 4.56 -4.81 8.27
C TYR A 134 3.17 -4.88 7.63
N HIS A 135 2.48 -5.99 7.86
CA HIS A 135 1.08 -6.15 7.50
C HIS A 135 0.21 -6.16 8.76
N LYS A 136 -0.99 -5.59 8.66
CA LYS A 136 -1.91 -5.48 9.78
C LYS A 136 -2.41 -6.87 10.20
N GLN A 137 -2.31 -7.16 11.49
CA GLN A 137 -2.82 -8.36 12.13
C GLN A 137 -4.00 -7.95 13.02
N LEU A 138 -5.17 -8.55 12.82
CA LEU A 138 -6.33 -8.31 13.67
C LEU A 138 -6.12 -9.03 15.01
N SER A 139 -5.73 -8.26 16.04
CA SER A 139 -5.47 -8.79 17.38
C SER A 139 -6.77 -9.24 18.05
N VAL A 140 -6.92 -10.54 18.36
CA VAL A 140 -7.68 -10.98 19.54
C VAL A 140 -6.76 -10.92 20.73
N LEU A 141 -7.11 -10.08 21.70
CA LEU A 141 -6.42 -10.04 22.98
C LEU A 141 -6.78 -11.28 23.82
N PRO A 142 -5.78 -11.94 24.41
CA PRO A 142 -5.90 -12.38 25.79
C PRO A 142 -4.80 -11.68 26.61
N TYR A 143 -5.14 -10.58 27.28
CA TYR A 143 -4.30 -10.08 28.38
C TYR A 143 -4.87 -10.67 29.69
N ALA A 144 -4.06 -11.05 30.68
CA ALA A 144 -3.11 -10.18 31.37
C ALA A 144 -1.66 -10.68 31.41
N SER A 145 -0.73 -9.73 31.27
CA SER A 145 0.69 -9.87 31.58
C SER A 145 0.93 -9.54 33.05
N SER A 146 1.43 -10.50 33.85
CA SER A 146 2.35 -10.26 34.99
C SER A 146 2.70 -11.57 35.73
N VAL A 147 3.96 -11.99 35.54
CA VAL A 147 4.94 -12.64 36.45
C VAL A 147 4.45 -13.71 37.46
N ALA A 148 5.02 -14.91 37.31
CA ALA A 148 5.01 -16.10 38.19
C ALA A 148 3.79 -17.06 38.08
N GLY A 149 3.85 -18.03 37.16
CA GLY A 149 2.92 -19.18 37.21
C GLY A 149 2.99 -20.11 36.00
N VAL A 150 3.54 -21.32 36.24
CA VAL A 150 3.29 -22.64 35.60
C VAL A 150 3.02 -22.70 34.07
N ALA A 151 3.76 -23.58 33.39
CA ALA A 151 3.54 -23.96 31.99
C ALA A 151 2.05 -24.16 31.64
N ILE A 152 1.49 -23.23 30.84
CA ILE A 152 0.09 -23.23 30.45
C ILE A 152 -0.13 -24.34 29.43
N ARG A 153 -0.83 -25.40 29.85
CA ARG A 153 -1.31 -26.44 28.91
C ARG A 153 -2.53 -25.89 28.14
N PRO A 154 -2.62 -26.08 26.81
CA PRO A 154 -3.76 -25.61 26.03
C PRO A 154 -5.09 -26.16 26.58
N THR A 155 -6.02 -25.27 26.91
CA THR A 155 -7.38 -25.66 27.33
C THR A 155 -8.27 -25.84 26.11
N LYS A 156 -9.27 -26.74 26.18
CA LYS A 156 -10.21 -27.00 25.07
C LYS A 156 -10.92 -25.72 24.57
N GLU A 157 -11.18 -24.78 25.47
CA GLU A 157 -11.83 -23.50 25.15
C GLU A 157 -10.94 -22.57 24.33
N GLY A 158 -9.63 -22.54 24.59
CA GLY A 158 -8.66 -21.75 23.80
C GLY A 158 -8.53 -22.24 22.36
N VAL A 159 -8.57 -23.56 22.16
CA VAL A 159 -8.56 -24.18 20.82
C VAL A 159 -9.82 -23.84 20.03
N ILE A 160 -10.99 -23.79 20.69
CA ILE A 160 -12.27 -23.44 20.05
C ILE A 160 -12.26 -21.98 19.59
N LYS A 161 -11.84 -21.04 20.45
CA LYS A 161 -11.77 -19.61 20.10
C LYS A 161 -10.76 -19.35 18.99
N HIS A 162 -9.59 -20.00 19.03
CA HIS A 162 -8.58 -19.88 17.99
C HIS A 162 -9.09 -20.36 16.62
N LYS A 163 -9.78 -21.51 16.58
CA LYS A 163 -10.39 -22.01 15.34
C LYS A 163 -11.48 -21.08 14.79
N ALA A 164 -12.35 -20.57 15.67
CA ALA A 164 -13.42 -19.65 15.26
C ALA A 164 -12.85 -18.35 14.68
N LEU A 165 -11.80 -17.81 15.31
CA LEU A 165 -11.12 -16.63 14.82
C LEU A 165 -10.40 -16.87 13.48
N SER A 166 -9.61 -17.94 13.38
CA SER A 166 -8.90 -18.27 12.14
C SER A 166 -9.87 -18.41 10.97
N ALA A 167 -11.03 -19.05 11.19
CA ALA A 167 -12.07 -19.15 10.16
C ALA A 167 -12.67 -17.78 9.80
N MET A 168 -12.86 -16.89 10.77
CA MET A 168 -13.33 -15.52 10.54
C MET A 168 -12.30 -14.68 9.77
N GLU A 169 -11.02 -14.83 10.07
CA GLU A 169 -9.92 -14.15 9.35
C GLU A 169 -9.84 -14.62 7.91
N ASP A 170 -9.87 -15.94 7.68
CA ASP A 170 -9.91 -16.52 6.34
C ASP A 170 -11.11 -15.99 5.55
N GLN A 171 -12.30 -15.95 6.17
CA GLN A 171 -13.50 -15.39 5.55
C GLN A 171 -13.35 -13.90 5.23
N THR A 172 -12.78 -13.11 6.14
CA THR A 172 -12.56 -11.68 5.92
C THR A 172 -11.56 -11.44 4.78
N ASN A 173 -10.48 -12.21 4.74
CA ASN A 173 -9.48 -12.15 3.68
C ASN A 173 -10.09 -12.50 2.32
N MET A 174 -10.94 -13.53 2.27
CA MET A 174 -11.69 -13.87 1.05
C MET A 174 -12.58 -12.71 0.59
N GLN A 175 -13.30 -12.06 1.51
CA GLN A 175 -14.15 -10.90 1.17
C GLN A 175 -13.33 -9.70 0.69
N LEU A 176 -12.18 -9.42 1.30
CA LEU A 176 -11.29 -8.34 0.89
C LEU A 176 -10.70 -8.60 -0.50
N ASP A 177 -10.31 -9.84 -0.82
CA ASP A 177 -9.82 -10.17 -2.16
C ASP A 177 -10.94 -10.04 -3.21
N GLN A 178 -12.18 -10.43 -2.90
CA GLN A 178 -13.33 -10.18 -3.77
C GLN A 178 -13.53 -8.68 -4.05
N ILE A 179 -13.45 -7.83 -3.01
CA ILE A 179 -13.57 -6.38 -3.18
C ILE A 179 -12.42 -5.84 -4.05
N ARG A 180 -11.19 -6.31 -3.85
CA ARG A 180 -10.04 -5.93 -4.70
C ARG A 180 -10.30 -6.27 -6.17
N GLN A 181 -10.75 -7.49 -6.45
CA GLN A 181 -11.07 -7.92 -7.81
C GLN A 181 -12.18 -7.05 -8.45
N GLN A 182 -13.18 -6.64 -7.66
CA GLN A 182 -14.23 -5.72 -8.13
C GLN A 182 -13.66 -4.33 -8.45
N ILE A 183 -12.78 -3.78 -7.61
CA ILE A 183 -12.13 -2.49 -7.85
C ILE A 183 -11.27 -2.56 -9.12
N GLU A 184 -10.49 -3.62 -9.30
CA GLU A 184 -9.68 -3.82 -10.50
C GLU A 184 -10.54 -3.90 -11.77
N LEU A 185 -11.68 -4.61 -11.70
CA LEU A 185 -12.65 -4.64 -12.79
C LEU A 185 -13.20 -3.25 -13.10
N LEU A 186 -13.63 -2.50 -12.08
CA LEU A 186 -14.14 -1.13 -12.23
C LEU A 186 -13.08 -0.19 -12.82
N ALA A 187 -11.82 -0.32 -12.39
CA ALA A 187 -10.71 0.46 -12.93
C ALA A 187 -10.47 0.16 -14.42
N ARG A 188 -10.50 -1.11 -14.82
CA ARG A 188 -10.40 -1.51 -16.23
C ARG A 188 -11.56 -0.96 -17.05
N GLN A 189 -12.79 -1.09 -16.56
CA GLN A 189 -13.98 -0.53 -17.22
C GLN A 189 -13.86 0.99 -17.40
N ALA A 190 -13.39 1.71 -16.38
CA ALA A 190 -13.16 3.14 -16.46
C ALA A 190 -12.09 3.51 -17.50
N GLN A 191 -11.01 2.74 -17.60
CA GLN A 191 -9.98 2.91 -18.62
C GLN A 191 -10.53 2.67 -20.04
N GLU A 192 -11.33 1.63 -20.24
CA GLU A 192 -11.97 1.35 -21.53
C GLU A 192 -12.91 2.49 -21.96
N ILE A 193 -13.72 3.01 -21.03
CA ILE A 193 -14.59 4.16 -21.27
C ILE A 193 -13.77 5.40 -21.67
N ARG A 194 -12.65 5.66 -20.98
CA ARG A 194 -11.74 6.77 -21.33
C ARG A 194 -11.14 6.59 -22.72
N LYS A 195 -10.58 5.41 -23.03
CA LYS A 195 -10.02 5.10 -24.35
C LYS A 195 -11.06 5.28 -25.45
N ARG A 196 -12.30 4.82 -25.22
CA ARG A 196 -13.42 4.97 -26.15
C ARG A 196 -13.77 6.44 -26.40
N LYS A 197 -13.77 7.27 -25.35
CA LYS A 197 -13.98 8.72 -25.46
C LYS A 197 -12.87 9.38 -26.29
N GLU A 198 -11.61 9.09 -25.96
CA GLU A 198 -10.44 9.65 -26.64
C GLU A 198 -10.41 9.26 -28.13
N LEU A 199 -10.65 7.98 -28.45
CA LEU A 199 -10.78 7.50 -29.83
C LEU A 199 -11.91 8.19 -30.57
N SER A 200 -13.08 8.31 -29.93
CA SER A 200 -14.23 8.97 -30.56
C SER A 200 -13.93 10.44 -30.87
N MET A 201 -13.27 11.14 -29.95
CA MET A 201 -12.85 12.54 -30.15
C MET A 201 -11.88 12.67 -31.33
N MET A 202 -10.87 11.80 -31.39
CA MET A 202 -9.92 11.76 -32.49
C MET A 202 -10.60 11.54 -33.85
N ILE A 203 -11.60 10.65 -33.92
CA ILE A 203 -12.34 10.37 -35.16
C ILE A 203 -13.25 11.54 -35.54
N TYR A 204 -13.85 12.23 -34.57
CA TYR A 204 -14.65 13.41 -34.84
C TYR A 204 -13.83 14.62 -35.27
N GLU A 205 -12.56 14.72 -34.83
CA GLU A 205 -11.60 15.72 -35.29
C GLU A 205 -10.98 15.36 -36.65
N ALA A 206 -10.98 14.07 -37.01
CA ALA A 206 -10.47 13.58 -38.29
C ALA A 206 -11.31 14.07 -39.48
N LYS A 207 -10.69 14.15 -40.65
CA LYS A 207 -11.40 14.50 -41.89
C LYS A 207 -12.29 13.33 -42.33
N LEU A 208 -13.60 13.57 -42.38
CA LEU A 208 -14.61 12.60 -42.84
C LEU A 208 -15.08 12.96 -44.25
N ASN A 209 -14.90 12.04 -45.21
CA ASN A 209 -15.35 12.22 -46.60
C ASN A 209 -16.72 11.56 -46.88
N PHE A 210 -17.33 10.94 -45.87
CA PHE A 210 -18.59 10.21 -45.98
C PHE A 210 -19.38 10.31 -44.67
N LYS A 211 -20.67 9.96 -44.71
CA LYS A 211 -21.51 9.84 -43.52
C LYS A 211 -21.36 8.44 -42.92
N PRO A 212 -20.77 8.28 -41.72
CA PRO A 212 -20.59 6.96 -41.12
C PRO A 212 -21.93 6.35 -40.71
N GLN A 213 -22.03 5.03 -40.83
CA GLN A 213 -23.22 4.24 -40.51
C GLN A 213 -22.95 3.34 -39.31
N ILE A 214 -23.93 3.24 -38.42
CA ILE A 214 -23.87 2.39 -37.23
C ILE A 214 -23.63 0.93 -37.65
N GLY A 215 -22.78 0.23 -36.89
CA GLY A 215 -22.46 -1.19 -37.09
C GLY A 215 -21.38 -1.48 -38.14
N HIS A 216 -21.02 -0.50 -38.98
CA HIS A 216 -20.01 -0.69 -40.01
C HIS A 216 -18.59 -0.50 -39.45
N ILE A 217 -17.65 -1.26 -40.03
CA ILE A 217 -16.22 -1.17 -39.72
C ILE A 217 -15.57 -0.18 -40.68
N TYR A 218 -14.69 0.63 -40.13
CA TYR A 218 -13.90 1.65 -40.81
C TYR A 218 -12.46 1.55 -40.35
N HIS A 219 -11.55 2.14 -41.11
CA HIS A 219 -10.12 2.10 -40.85
C HIS A 219 -9.58 3.53 -40.69
N LEU A 220 -8.94 3.78 -39.55
CA LEU A 220 -8.34 5.07 -39.22
C LEU A 220 -6.87 5.08 -39.66
N TYR A 221 -6.50 6.11 -40.40
CA TYR A 221 -5.15 6.32 -40.91
C TYR A 221 -4.61 7.70 -40.53
N GLU A 222 -3.29 7.80 -40.38
CA GLU A 222 -2.58 9.08 -40.31
C GLU A 222 -1.96 9.41 -41.67
N LYS A 223 -2.15 10.64 -42.14
CA LYS A 223 -1.52 11.18 -43.35
C LYS A 223 -0.10 11.67 -43.07
N ASN A 224 0.67 11.89 -44.13
CA ASN A 224 2.02 12.47 -44.02
C ASN A 224 2.03 13.86 -43.33
N ASP A 225 0.92 14.60 -43.42
CA ASP A 225 0.74 15.92 -42.79
C ASP A 225 0.30 15.83 -41.30
N GLY A 226 0.25 14.63 -40.71
CA GLY A 226 -0.15 14.40 -39.32
C GLY A 226 -1.68 14.43 -39.06
N GLN A 227 -2.49 14.65 -40.10
CA GLN A 227 -3.95 14.60 -39.98
C GLN A 227 -4.47 13.16 -39.99
N HIS A 228 -5.50 12.92 -39.18
CA HIS A 228 -6.22 11.66 -39.18
C HIS A 228 -7.34 11.66 -40.24
N ILE A 229 -7.56 10.51 -40.89
CA ILE A 229 -8.63 10.29 -41.86
C ILE A 229 -9.27 8.93 -41.63
N LEU A 230 -10.59 8.90 -41.71
CA LEU A 230 -11.37 7.67 -41.67
C LEU A 230 -11.65 7.17 -43.10
N SER A 231 -11.45 5.89 -43.35
CA SER A 231 -11.65 5.23 -44.66
C SER A 231 -12.48 3.95 -44.52
N LEU A 232 -13.15 3.53 -45.59
CA LEU A 232 -13.80 2.22 -45.68
C LEU A 232 -12.85 1.11 -46.16
N VAL A 233 -11.75 1.48 -46.81
CA VAL A 233 -10.79 0.55 -47.42
C VAL A 233 -9.78 0.09 -46.38
N SER A 234 -9.62 -1.21 -46.23
CA SER A 234 -8.70 -1.84 -45.28
C SER A 234 -7.23 -1.73 -45.71
N PRO A 235 -6.26 -1.86 -44.79
CA PRO A 235 -4.83 -1.73 -45.12
C PRO A 235 -4.35 -2.68 -46.22
N GLN A 236 -4.97 -3.86 -46.29
CA GLN A 236 -4.62 -4.92 -47.25
C GLN A 236 -5.13 -4.59 -48.67
N GLU A 237 -6.21 -3.81 -48.79
CA GLU A 237 -6.83 -3.42 -50.05
C GLU A 237 -6.15 -2.21 -50.70
N TRP A 238 -5.32 -1.46 -49.96
CA TRP A 238 -4.59 -0.29 -50.48
C TRP A 238 -3.42 -0.64 -51.40
N GLY A 239 -2.99 -1.91 -51.46
CA GLY A 239 -1.80 -2.32 -52.20
C GLY A 239 -0.48 -1.81 -51.59
N GLY A 240 0.64 -2.02 -52.30
CA GLY A 240 1.99 -1.79 -51.76
C GLY A 240 2.40 -0.34 -51.48
N SER A 241 1.59 0.66 -51.85
CA SER A 241 1.85 2.07 -51.54
C SER A 241 0.53 2.83 -51.38
N GLY A 242 -0.09 2.70 -50.20
CA GLY A 242 -1.24 3.52 -49.82
C GLY A 242 -0.84 4.99 -49.60
N PRO A 243 -1.78 5.94 -49.71
CA PRO A 243 -1.51 7.39 -49.59
C PRO A 243 -1.29 7.86 -48.13
N PHE A 244 -1.08 6.93 -47.19
CA PHE A 244 -1.06 7.20 -45.76
C PHE A 244 0.29 6.84 -45.15
N ARG A 245 0.66 7.57 -44.11
CA ARG A 245 1.91 7.38 -43.38
C ARG A 245 1.84 6.13 -42.51
N GLN A 246 0.74 5.96 -41.79
CA GLN A 246 0.54 4.81 -40.92
C GLN A 246 -0.93 4.43 -40.78
N PHE A 247 -1.17 3.14 -40.58
CA PHE A 247 -2.44 2.59 -40.13
C PHE A 247 -2.49 2.69 -38.60
N VAL A 248 -3.59 3.26 -38.08
CA VAL A 248 -3.77 3.45 -36.63
C VAL A 248 -4.56 2.29 -36.05
N SER A 249 -5.81 2.12 -36.50
CA SER A 249 -6.68 1.06 -36.01
C SER A 249 -7.93 0.88 -36.88
N SER A 250 -8.57 -0.29 -36.75
CA SER A 250 -9.91 -0.53 -37.28
C SER A 250 -10.93 -0.19 -36.22
N VAL A 251 -12.00 0.50 -36.59
CA VAL A 251 -12.99 1.05 -35.67
C VAL A 251 -14.41 0.78 -36.16
N ARG A 252 -15.33 0.55 -35.23
CA ARG A 252 -16.76 0.35 -35.51
C ARG A 252 -17.59 1.44 -34.83
N LEU A 253 -18.54 2.01 -35.57
CA LEU A 253 -19.50 2.96 -35.01
C LEU A 253 -20.60 2.22 -34.24
N LEU A 254 -20.81 2.61 -32.99
CA LEU A 254 -21.83 2.04 -32.10
C LEU A 254 -23.11 2.90 -32.11
N ALA A 255 -24.20 2.35 -31.55
CA ALA A 255 -25.53 2.98 -31.57
C ALA A 255 -25.58 4.30 -30.77
N ASP A 256 -24.71 4.45 -29.77
CA ASP A 256 -24.55 5.68 -28.98
C ASP A 256 -23.63 6.71 -29.66
N HIS A 257 -23.35 6.54 -30.95
CA HIS A 257 -22.49 7.39 -31.77
C HIS A 257 -21.03 7.47 -31.33
N THR A 258 -20.59 6.55 -30.46
CA THR A 258 -19.16 6.43 -30.13
C THR A 258 -18.49 5.35 -30.95
N TRP A 259 -17.17 5.38 -30.96
CA TRP A 259 -16.34 4.48 -31.74
C TRP A 259 -15.61 3.49 -30.84
N VAL A 260 -15.59 2.23 -31.24
CA VAL A 260 -14.82 1.18 -30.57
C VAL A 260 -13.80 0.59 -31.53
N GLU A 261 -12.60 0.33 -31.03
CA GLU A 261 -11.57 -0.39 -31.76
C GLU A 261 -11.98 -1.85 -31.93
N VAL A 262 -11.83 -2.37 -33.14
CA VAL A 262 -12.02 -3.79 -33.47
C VAL A 262 -10.67 -4.38 -33.80
N ASN A 263 -10.17 -5.23 -32.91
CA ASN A 263 -9.05 -6.11 -33.22
C ASN A 263 -9.54 -7.13 -34.24
N ASN A 264 -8.95 -7.10 -35.44
CA ASN A 264 -9.19 -8.06 -36.50
C ASN A 264 -7.96 -8.95 -36.66
#